data_AF-A0A9D1ZD66-F1
#
_entry.id   AF-A0A9D1ZD66-F1
#
_cell.length_a   1.000
_cell.length_b   1.000
_cell.length_c   1.000
_cell.angle_alpha   90.00
_cell.angle_beta   90.00
_cell.angle_gamma   90.00
#
_symmetry.space_group_name_H-M   'P 1'
#
loop_
_entity.id
_entity.type
_entity.pdbx_description
1 polymer ?
#
loop_
_entity_poly.entity_id
_entity_poly.type
_entity_poly.pdbx_seq_one_letter_code
_entity_poly.pdbx_strand_id
1 'polypeptide(L)' 'MAFEGLSGRLSEVFKKLKGRGKVKESDIKEVMREVRMALLEADVNYKVAKDFVASVSEKAMGSEVLESLTPA' A
#
# COMPACT_ATOMS: atom_id res chain seq x y z
N MET A 1 9.72 -16.86 -10.25
CA MET A 1 9.90 -15.66 -11.12
C MET A 1 9.99 -14.40 -10.26
N ALA A 2 10.71 -13.35 -10.70
CA ALA A 2 10.92 -12.10 -9.94
C ALA A 2 9.63 -11.43 -9.39
N PHE A 3 8.48 -11.72 -9.99
CA PHE A 3 7.18 -11.19 -9.58
C PHE A 3 6.42 -12.02 -8.53
N GLU A 4 6.80 -13.27 -8.26
CA GLU A 4 6.06 -14.12 -7.30
C GLU A 4 6.27 -13.67 -5.85
N GLY A 5 7.50 -13.30 -5.47
CA GLY A 5 7.80 -12.79 -4.13
C GLY A 5 7.13 -11.43 -3.85
N LEU A 6 7.06 -10.58 -4.87
CA LEU A 6 6.38 -9.29 -4.78
C LEU A 6 4.87 -9.44 -4.64
N SER A 7 4.25 -10.28 -5.48
CA SER A 7 2.80 -10.58 -5.39
C SER A 7 2.41 -11.16 -4.03
N GLY A 8 3.24 -12.03 -3.46
CA GLY A 8 3.01 -12.59 -2.12
C GLY A 8 2.98 -11.50 -1.04
N ARG A 9 4.02 -10.66 -0.98
CA ARG A 9 4.09 -9.57 0.01
C ARG A 9 2.97 -8.56 -0.12
N LEU A 10 2.65 -8.14 -1.34
CA LEU A 10 1.55 -7.21 -1.57
C LEU A 10 0.20 -7.82 -1.12
N SER A 11 -0.02 -9.11 -1.38
CA SER A 11 -1.24 -9.80 -0.94
C SER A 11 -1.38 -9.85 0.57
N GLU A 12 -0.30 -10.07 1.32
CA GLU A 12 -0.31 -10.02 2.79
C GLU A 12 -0.59 -8.62 3.33
N VAL A 13 0.04 -7.60 2.73
CA VAL A 13 -0.17 -6.19 3.09
C VAL A 13 -1.63 -5.79 2.87
N PHE A 14 -2.24 -6.17 1.75
CA PHE A 14 -3.65 -5.88 1.47
C PHE A 14 -4.61 -6.66 2.40
N LYS A 15 -4.29 -7.90 2.81
CA LYS A 15 -5.08 -8.62 3.81
C LYS A 15 -5.15 -7.89 5.15
N LYS A 16 -4.04 -7.26 5.60
CA LYS A 16 -4.03 -6.45 6.82
C LYS A 16 -4.95 -5.23 6.73
N LEU A 17 -5.03 -4.60 5.56
CA LEU A 17 -5.92 -3.47 5.30
C LEU A 17 -7.40 -3.90 5.25
N LYS A 18 -7.70 -5.00 4.56
CA LYS A 18 -9.09 -5.46 4.32
C LYS A 18 -9.85 -5.83 5.59
N GLY A 19 -9.14 -6.21 6.66
CA GLY A 19 -9.75 -6.54 7.96
C GLY A 19 -10.08 -5.33 8.85
N ARG A 20 -9.66 -4.11 8.50
CA ARG A 20 -9.90 -2.90 9.29
C ARG A 20 -11.10 -2.15 8.71
N GLY A 21 -12.26 -2.25 9.39
CA GLY A 21 -13.52 -1.65 8.93
C GLY A 21 -13.54 -0.12 8.76
N LYS A 22 -12.58 0.59 9.37
CA LYS A 22 -12.23 1.98 9.05
C LYS A 22 -10.72 2.10 8.95
N VAL A 23 -10.24 2.62 7.83
CA VAL A 23 -8.83 2.92 7.62
C VAL A 23 -8.57 4.35 8.07
N LYS A 24 -7.64 4.56 8.99
CA LYS A 24 -7.19 5.89 9.43
C LYS A 24 -5.94 6.29 8.64
N GLU A 25 -5.65 7.59 8.59
CA GLU A 25 -4.39 8.08 7.99
C GLU A 25 -3.14 7.41 8.57
N SER A 26 -3.15 7.06 9.85
CA SER A 26 -2.05 6.34 10.51
C SER A 26 -1.82 4.96 9.90
N ASP A 27 -2.90 4.25 9.57
CA ASP A 27 -2.85 2.91 8.97
C ASP A 27 -2.29 2.99 7.55
N ILE A 28 -2.70 4.00 6.78
CA ILE A 28 -2.20 4.25 5.42
C ILE A 28 -0.70 4.52 5.46
N LYS A 29 -0.24 5.39 6.36
CA LYS A 29 1.20 5.70 6.50
C LYS A 29 2.03 4.48 6.87
N GLU A 30 1.52 3.63 7.75
CA GLU A 30 2.17 2.37 8.14
C GLU A 30 2.30 1.42 6.94
N VAL A 31 1.20 1.19 6.23
CA VAL A 31 1.16 0.28 5.07
C VAL A 31 2.00 0.79 3.90
N MET A 32 1.94 2.09 3.60
CA MET A 32 2.74 2.70 2.53
C MET A 32 4.26 2.58 2.80
N ARG A 33 4.66 2.52 4.08
CA ARG A 33 6.05 2.24 4.46
C ARG A 33 6.43 0.79 4.16
N GLU A 34 5.57 -0.19 4.47
CA GLU A 34 5.79 -1.60 4.11
C GLU A 34 5.89 -1.79 2.59
N VAL A 35 4.99 -1.15 1.81
CA VAL A 35 5.00 -1.18 0.34
C VAL A 35 6.30 -0.61 -0.21
N ARG A 36 6.77 0.52 0.33
CA ARG A 36 8.04 1.12 -0.11
C ARG A 36 9.22 0.18 0.11
N MET A 37 9.28 -0.52 1.24
CA MET A 37 10.35 -1.50 1.49
C MET A 37 10.28 -2.68 0.54
N ALA A 38 9.08 -3.23 0.30
CA ALA A 38 8.88 -4.32 -0.64
C ALA A 38 9.29 -3.96 -2.08
N LEU A 39 9.04 -2.72 -2.51
CA LEU A 39 9.49 -2.23 -3.82
C LEU A 39 11.02 -2.15 -3.92
N LEU A 40 11.69 -1.63 -2.88
CA LEU A 40 13.15 -1.54 -2.87
C LEU A 40 13.82 -2.92 -2.81
N GLU A 41 13.24 -3.87 -2.08
CA GLU A 41 13.73 -5.26 -2.01
C GLU A 41 13.53 -6.04 -3.33
N ALA A 42 12.63 -5.58 -4.18
CA ALA A 42 12.39 -6.15 -5.51
C ALA A 42 13.24 -5.48 -6.61
N ASP A 43 14.32 -4.78 -6.24
CA ASP A 43 15.21 -4.02 -7.14
C ASP A 43 14.49 -2.93 -7.97
N VAL A 44 13.40 -2.37 -7.45
CA VAL A 44 12.73 -1.23 -8.09
C VAL A 44 13.54 0.05 -7.85
N ASN A 45 13.68 0.87 -8.89
CA ASN A 45 14.37 2.14 -8.78
C ASN A 45 13.77 3.03 -7.68
N TYR A 46 14.64 3.62 -6.84
CA TYR A 46 14.25 4.46 -5.72
C TYR A 46 13.29 5.60 -6.10
N LYS A 47 13.52 6.30 -7.22
CA LYS A 47 12.62 7.38 -7.67
C LYS A 47 11.24 6.84 -7.99
N VAL A 48 11.18 5.73 -8.73
CA VAL A 48 9.92 5.08 -9.10
C VAL A 48 9.16 4.63 -7.84
N ALA A 49 9.84 3.98 -6.89
CA ALA A 49 9.22 3.54 -5.65
C ALA A 49 8.72 4.72 -4.80
N LYS A 50 9.49 5.81 -4.73
CA LYS A 50 9.11 7.03 -4.01
C LYS A 50 7.86 7.68 -4.62
N ASP A 51 7.87 7.90 -5.93
CA ASP A 51 6.79 8.60 -6.63
C ASP A 51 5.51 7.75 -6.65
N PHE A 52 5.65 6.43 -6.81
CA PHE A 52 4.54 5.49 -6.70
C PHE A 52 3.88 5.59 -5.32
N VAL A 53 4.66 5.46 -4.24
CA VAL A 53 4.14 5.51 -2.87
C VAL A 53 3.51 6.87 -2.56
N ALA A 54 4.10 7.98 -3.03
CA ALA A 54 3.54 9.31 -2.85
C ALA A 54 2.17 9.46 -3.53
N SER A 55 2.06 9.06 -4.81
CA SER A 55 0.79 9.15 -5.55
C SER A 55 -0.31 8.27 -4.97
N VAL A 56 0.05 7.07 -4.49
CA VAL A 56 -0.90 6.15 -3.86
C VAL A 56 -1.33 6.67 -2.49
N SER A 57 -0.40 7.23 -1.70
CA SER A 57 -0.72 7.83 -0.40
C SER A 57 -1.68 9.01 -0.54
N GLU A 58 -1.46 9.88 -1.51
CA GLU A 58 -2.32 11.04 -1.78
C GLU A 58 -3.74 10.61 -2.17
N LYS A 59 -3.87 9.62 -3.05
CA LYS A 59 -5.17 9.04 -3.43
C LYS A 59 -5.87 8.35 -2.26
N ALA A 60 -5.11 7.65 -1.41
CA ALA A 60 -5.66 6.92 -0.27
C ALA A 60 -6.09 7.84 0.89
N MET A 61 -5.51 9.04 1.01
CA MET A 61 -5.96 10.09 1.93
C MET A 61 -7.12 10.93 1.38
N GLY A 62 -7.40 10.84 0.07
CA GLY A 62 -8.57 11.48 -0.54
C GLY A 62 -9.88 10.97 0.07
N SER A 63 -10.85 11.88 0.24
CA SER A 63 -12.14 11.62 0.91
C SER A 63 -12.85 10.35 0.45
N GLU A 64 -12.71 9.93 -0.82
CA GLU A 64 -13.35 8.72 -1.34
C GLU A 64 -12.91 7.42 -0.65
N VAL A 65 -11.68 7.35 -0.14
CA VAL A 65 -11.15 6.13 0.53
C VAL A 65 -11.43 6.14 2.02
N LEU A 66 -11.41 7.32 2.65
CA LEU A 66 -11.75 7.50 4.07
C LEU A 66 -13.26 7.30 4.33
N GLU A 67 -14.11 7.64 3.36
CA GLU A 67 -15.56 7.42 3.40
C GLU A 67 -15.99 6.03 2.93
N SER A 68 -15.10 5.27 2.27
CA SER A 68 -15.39 3.91 1.81
C SER A 68 -15.44 2.92 2.98
N LEU A 69 -16.60 2.88 3.63
CA LEU A 69 -17.07 1.73 4.38
C LEU A 69 -17.47 0.64 3.38
N THR A 70 -16.64 -0.40 3.31
CA THR A 70 -16.98 -1.77 2.83
C THR A 70 -17.18 -1.94 1.30
N PRO A 71 -17.38 -3.17 0.79
CA PRO A 71 -16.48 -4.33 0.80
C PRO A 71 -16.39 -4.97 -0.61
N ALA A 72 -15.42 -5.87 -0.84
CA ALA A 72 -15.50 -6.88 -1.90
C ALA A 72 -14.91 -8.18 -1.39
#